data_AF-A0A2E7RVY9-F1
#
_entry.id   AF-A0A2E7RVY9-F1
#
_cell.length_a   1.000
_cell.length_b   1.000
_cell.length_c   1.000
_cell.angle_alpha   90.00
_cell.angle_beta   90.00
_cell.angle_gamma   90.00
#
_symmetry.space_group_name_H-M   'P 1'
#
loop_
_entity.id
_entity.type
_entity.pdbx_description
1 polymer ?
#
loop_
_entity_poly.entity_id
_entity_poly.type
_entity_poly.pdbx_seq_one_letter_code
_entity_poly.pdbx_strand_id
1 'polypeptide(L)'
;MDSTGRPQSRLARPADTAVVLIDVQPRFVDGMHGDAEPVLARLEQLLIICEWFELPALATFEEPVAEKGRLPDRLESKWPAGGTTFNKRSYGLTGEPEIVSALEQIGRRRLVVAGAETDVCVLQSVLGLIGLGYEVFLLEDCVFSSEPHTDPAVTRMRSAGAIPCTYKMLFYELLQTDDPLAWQDQQARATLHGFVAPESLPPLTV
;
A
#
# COMPACT_ATOMS: atom_id res chain seq x y z
N MET A 1 -4.29 7.73 -24.01
CA MET A 1 -3.12 7.69 -24.93
C MET A 1 -2.10 8.65 -24.35
N ASP A 2 -0.81 8.31 -24.37
CA ASP A 2 0.23 9.29 -24.01
C ASP A 2 0.39 10.36 -25.11
N SER A 3 1.29 11.32 -24.92
CA SER A 3 1.60 12.38 -25.90
C SER A 3 2.11 11.84 -27.26
N THR A 4 2.33 10.53 -27.39
CA THR A 4 2.78 9.85 -28.60
C THR A 4 1.71 8.94 -29.23
N GLY A 5 0.48 8.94 -28.71
CA GLY A 5 -0.63 8.14 -29.24
C GLY A 5 -0.58 6.66 -28.86
N ARG A 6 0.38 6.24 -28.02
CA ARG A 6 0.43 4.85 -27.52
C ARG A 6 -0.63 4.63 -26.44
N PRO A 7 -1.18 3.41 -26.33
CA PRO A 7 -1.99 3.05 -25.16
C PRO A 7 -1.15 3.30 -23.91
N GLN A 8 -1.70 4.05 -22.95
CA GLN A 8 -1.00 4.30 -21.70
C GLN A 8 -0.95 2.96 -20.94
N SER A 9 0.26 2.52 -20.60
CA SER A 9 0.45 1.30 -19.82
C SER A 9 -0.34 1.40 -18.51
N ARG A 10 -1.04 0.31 -18.16
CA ARG A 10 -1.76 0.16 -16.89
C ARG A 10 -0.90 -0.48 -15.80
N LEU A 11 0.38 -0.73 -16.07
CA LEU A 11 1.31 -1.25 -15.06
C LEU A 11 1.74 -0.13 -14.12
N ALA A 12 1.96 -0.49 -12.85
CA ALA A 12 2.65 0.36 -11.89
C ALA A 12 4.08 0.65 -12.36
N ARG A 13 4.56 1.87 -12.13
CA ARG A 13 5.92 2.29 -12.47
C ARG A 13 6.47 3.19 -11.37
N PRO A 14 7.77 3.07 -11.03
CA PRO A 14 8.38 3.92 -9.99
C PRO A 14 8.09 5.42 -10.18
N ALA A 15 8.17 5.90 -11.43
CA ALA A 15 8.00 7.31 -11.77
C ALA A 15 6.58 7.88 -11.59
N ASP A 16 5.54 7.08 -11.39
CA ASP A 16 4.17 7.57 -11.25
C ASP A 16 3.34 6.91 -10.14
N THR A 17 4.00 6.13 -9.29
CA THR A 17 3.38 5.36 -8.20
C THR A 17 3.78 5.91 -6.83
N ALA A 18 2.82 5.98 -5.91
CA ALA A 18 3.04 6.18 -4.48
C ALA A 18 2.32 5.09 -3.67
N VAL A 19 2.77 4.85 -2.45
CA VAL A 19 2.17 3.91 -1.51
C VAL A 19 1.35 4.67 -0.46
N VAL A 20 0.13 4.18 -0.22
CA VAL A 20 -0.77 4.67 0.83
C VAL A 20 -1.07 3.53 1.79
N LEU A 21 -0.54 3.63 3.01
CA LEU A 21 -0.70 2.64 4.07
C LEU A 21 -1.78 3.12 5.05
N ILE A 22 -2.92 2.43 5.10
CA ILE A 22 -4.08 2.86 5.86
C ILE A 22 -4.12 2.11 7.18
N ASP A 23 -4.02 2.83 8.30
CA ASP A 23 -4.32 2.37 9.65
C ASP A 23 -3.72 1.00 10.02
N VAL A 24 -2.47 0.74 9.60
CA VAL A 24 -1.76 -0.46 10.07
C VAL A 24 -1.28 -0.21 11.49
N GLN A 25 -2.20 -0.35 12.43
CA GLN A 25 -1.98 -0.07 13.85
C GLN A 25 -2.06 -1.35 14.69
N PRO A 26 -1.27 -1.48 15.78
CA PRO A 26 -1.28 -2.65 16.66
C PRO A 26 -2.69 -3.11 17.04
N ARG A 27 -3.59 -2.18 17.38
CA ARG A 27 -4.98 -2.52 17.76
C ARG A 27 -5.75 -3.27 16.66
N PHE A 28 -5.51 -2.95 15.40
CA PHE A 28 -6.15 -3.61 14.25
C PHE A 28 -5.45 -4.90 13.88
N VAL A 29 -4.11 -4.93 13.95
CA VAL A 29 -3.31 -6.15 13.75
C VAL A 29 -3.68 -7.21 14.78
N ASP A 30 -3.77 -6.85 16.06
CA ASP A 30 -4.14 -7.77 17.15
C ASP A 30 -5.60 -8.27 17.04
N GLY A 31 -6.45 -7.49 16.37
CA GLY A 31 -7.88 -7.78 16.21
C GLY A 31 -8.25 -8.44 14.89
N MET A 32 -7.29 -8.65 13.98
CA MET A 32 -7.59 -9.13 12.63
C MET A 32 -8.07 -10.59 12.64
N HIS A 33 -8.89 -10.94 11.66
CA HIS A 33 -9.22 -12.33 11.40
C HIS A 33 -8.09 -13.03 10.65
N GLY A 34 -7.72 -14.23 11.10
CA GLY A 34 -6.67 -15.04 10.48
C GLY A 34 -5.28 -14.80 11.07
N ASP A 35 -4.26 -15.29 10.36
CA ASP A 35 -2.85 -15.13 10.75
C ASP A 35 -2.31 -13.78 10.26
N ALA A 36 -1.74 -12.99 11.18
CA ALA A 36 -1.14 -11.71 10.88
C ALA A 36 0.22 -11.83 10.16
N GLU A 37 0.96 -12.92 10.38
CA GLU A 37 2.34 -13.02 9.90
C GLU A 37 2.46 -12.91 8.36
N PRO A 38 1.65 -13.60 7.54
CA PRO A 38 1.70 -13.45 6.09
C PRO A 38 1.45 -12.01 5.60
N VAL A 39 0.55 -11.28 6.26
CA VAL A 39 0.21 -9.88 5.90
C VAL A 39 1.33 -8.93 6.34
N LEU A 40 1.79 -9.04 7.59
CA LEU A 40 2.88 -8.21 8.12
C LEU A 40 4.18 -8.42 7.34
N ALA A 41 4.49 -9.65 6.93
CA ALA A 41 5.67 -9.92 6.11
C ALA A 41 5.60 -9.23 4.74
N ARG A 42 4.43 -9.19 4.09
CA ARG A 42 4.24 -8.47 2.83
C ARG A 42 4.30 -6.95 3.02
N LEU A 43 3.69 -6.43 4.08
CA LEU A 43 3.75 -4.99 4.40
C LEU A 43 5.18 -4.54 4.71
N GLU A 44 5.96 -5.36 5.41
CA GLU A 44 7.38 -5.09 5.66
C GLU A 44 8.16 -5.01 4.34
N GLN A 45 7.98 -5.98 3.46
CA GLN A 45 8.63 -5.97 2.15
C GLN A 45 8.14 -4.83 1.26
N LEU A 46 6.86 -4.44 1.33
CA LEU A 46 6.32 -3.25 0.65
C LEU A 46 7.09 -1.99 1.04
N LEU A 47 7.37 -1.79 2.33
CA LEU A 47 8.13 -0.63 2.80
C LEU A 47 9.60 -0.69 2.35
N ILE A 48 10.22 -1.87 2.35
CA ILE A 48 11.58 -2.06 1.84
C ILE A 48 11.66 -1.70 0.34
N ILE A 49 10.68 -2.13 -0.47
CA ILE A 49 10.69 -1.80 -1.90
C ILE A 49 10.30 -0.34 -2.18
N CYS A 50 9.65 0.37 -1.25
CA CYS A 50 9.46 1.82 -1.37
C CYS A 50 10.81 2.54 -1.40
N GLU A 51 11.76 2.14 -0.55
CA GLU A 51 13.12 2.70 -0.59
C GLU A 51 13.87 2.27 -1.86
N TRP A 52 13.73 1.00 -2.28
CA TRP A 52 14.34 0.50 -3.51
C TRP A 52 13.91 1.34 -4.72
N PHE A 53 12.60 1.46 -4.95
CA PHE A 53 12.04 2.11 -6.14
C PHE A 53 11.75 3.60 -5.93
N GLU A 54 12.22 4.19 -4.82
CA GLU A 54 12.03 5.60 -4.48
C GLU A 54 10.54 6.02 -4.52
N LEU A 55 9.67 5.15 -4.04
CA LEU A 55 8.23 5.40 -3.99
C LEU A 55 7.91 6.31 -2.80
N PRO A 56 7.23 7.45 -3.02
CA PRO A 56 6.68 8.23 -1.92
C PRO A 56 5.70 7.37 -1.13
N ALA A 57 5.78 7.43 0.20
CA ALA A 57 4.89 6.73 1.11
C ALA A 57 4.09 7.71 1.98
N LEU A 58 2.81 7.44 2.16
CA LEU A 58 1.92 8.14 3.07
C LEU A 58 1.24 7.11 3.96
N ALA A 59 1.31 7.27 5.29
CA ALA A 59 0.54 6.47 6.23
C ALA A 59 -0.55 7.30 6.92
N THR A 60 -1.65 6.65 7.23
CA THR A 60 -2.71 7.23 8.05
C THR A 60 -2.89 6.42 9.33
N PHE A 61 -3.34 7.09 10.40
CA PHE A 61 -3.64 6.47 11.69
C PHE A 61 -5.00 6.95 12.19
N GLU A 62 -5.89 6.03 12.50
CA GLU A 62 -7.18 6.32 13.09
C GLU A 62 -7.02 6.78 14.55
N GLU A 63 -7.68 7.89 14.89
CA GLU A 63 -7.76 8.38 16.27
C GLU A 63 -8.70 7.51 17.14
N PRO A 64 -8.47 7.37 18.46
CA PRO A 64 -7.34 7.90 19.22
C PRO A 64 -6.06 7.07 19.06
N VAL A 65 -4.97 7.69 18.60
CA VAL A 65 -3.66 7.01 18.39
C VAL A 65 -3.07 6.48 19.70
N ALA A 66 -3.35 7.14 20.83
CA ALA A 66 -2.89 6.71 22.15
C ALA A 66 -3.39 5.31 22.55
N GLU A 67 -4.54 4.89 22.02
CA GLU A 67 -5.14 3.58 22.30
C GLU A 67 -4.86 2.58 21.17
N LYS A 68 -4.82 3.06 19.93
CA LYS A 68 -4.71 2.20 18.75
C LYS A 68 -3.26 1.91 18.35
N GLY A 69 -2.33 2.78 18.71
CA GLY A 69 -0.92 2.76 18.31
C GLY A 69 -0.66 3.46 16.97
N ARG A 70 0.60 3.50 16.53
CA ARG A 70 1.01 3.92 15.17
C ARG A 70 1.36 2.68 14.35
N LEU A 71 2.47 2.65 13.60
CA LEU A 71 2.93 1.40 12.97
C LEU A 71 3.46 0.43 14.04
N PRO A 72 3.31 -0.90 13.85
CA PRO A 72 4.09 -1.87 14.61
C PRO A 72 5.59 -1.65 14.41
N ASP A 73 6.42 -1.90 15.43
CA ASP A 73 7.89 -1.72 15.40
C ASP A 73 8.55 -2.34 14.16
N ARG A 74 8.07 -3.52 13.75
CA ARG A 74 8.51 -4.23 12.53
C ARG A 74 8.43 -3.33 11.30
N LEU A 75 7.31 -2.62 11.13
CA LEU A 75 7.07 -1.73 9.99
C LEU A 75 7.69 -0.34 10.21
N GLU A 76 7.66 0.18 11.45
CA GLU A 76 8.26 1.47 11.78
C GLU A 76 9.77 1.48 11.47
N SER A 77 10.47 0.37 11.73
CA SER A 77 11.90 0.22 11.40
C SER A 77 12.22 0.26 9.91
N LYS A 78 11.22 0.07 9.04
CA LYS A 78 11.34 0.09 7.58
C LYS A 78 10.68 1.33 6.96
N TRP A 79 10.12 2.22 7.77
CA TRP A 79 9.42 3.38 7.26
C TRP A 79 10.37 4.26 6.42
N PRO A 80 10.02 4.60 5.17
CA PRO A 80 10.90 5.40 4.33
C PRO A 80 11.18 6.77 4.96
N ALA A 81 12.44 7.22 4.93
CA ALA A 81 12.84 8.49 5.57
C ALA A 81 12.06 9.73 5.08
N GLY A 82 11.56 9.71 3.83
CA GLY A 82 10.70 10.76 3.26
C GLY A 82 9.20 10.48 3.37
N GLY A 83 8.80 9.42 4.07
CA GLY A 83 7.40 9.04 4.23
C GLY A 83 6.65 10.00 5.14
N THR A 84 5.43 10.36 4.76
CA THR A 84 4.56 11.26 5.53
C THR A 84 3.52 10.50 6.33
N THR A 85 3.11 11.02 7.49
CA THR A 85 2.08 10.37 8.29
C THR A 85 1.04 11.36 8.78
N PHE A 86 -0.21 10.91 8.85
CA PHE A 86 -1.35 11.72 9.26
C PHE A 86 -2.22 10.97 10.25
N ASN A 87 -2.78 11.68 11.22
CA ASN A 87 -3.86 11.16 12.03
C ASN A 87 -5.19 11.54 11.36
N LYS A 88 -6.20 10.67 11.43
CA LYS A 88 -7.53 10.93 10.87
C LYS A 88 -8.64 10.53 11.81
N ARG A 89 -9.79 11.19 11.67
CA ARG A 89 -11.05 10.86 12.36
C ARG A 89 -12.10 10.33 11.40
N SER A 90 -12.01 10.70 10.13
CA SER A 90 -12.79 10.13 9.05
C SER A 90 -12.30 8.73 8.73
N TYR A 91 -13.22 7.80 8.50
CA TYR A 91 -12.85 6.44 8.08
C TYR A 91 -12.15 6.45 6.72
N GLY A 92 -12.76 7.12 5.73
CA GLY A 92 -12.09 7.40 4.44
C GLY A 92 -11.12 8.56 4.55
N LEU A 93 -9.86 8.35 4.15
CA LEU A 93 -8.80 9.39 4.21
C LEU A 93 -9.13 10.63 3.38
N THR A 94 -9.98 10.52 2.36
CA THR A 94 -10.40 11.67 1.53
C THR A 94 -11.37 12.60 2.24
N GLY A 95 -11.84 12.23 3.44
CA GLY A 95 -12.56 13.12 4.34
C GLY A 95 -11.66 14.12 5.07
N GLU A 96 -10.33 13.94 5.01
CA GLU A 96 -9.35 14.83 5.66
C GLU A 96 -8.65 15.72 4.62
N PRO A 97 -8.94 17.03 4.58
CA PRO A 97 -8.39 17.94 3.57
C PRO A 97 -6.86 17.98 3.53
N GLU A 98 -6.19 17.88 4.68
CA GLU A 98 -4.72 17.86 4.74
C GLU A 98 -4.12 16.61 4.09
N ILE A 99 -4.79 15.47 4.17
CA ILE A 99 -4.32 14.23 3.54
C ILE A 99 -4.50 14.31 2.02
N VAL A 100 -5.64 14.83 1.56
CA VAL A 100 -5.88 15.08 0.14
C VAL A 100 -4.84 16.03 -0.43
N SER A 101 -4.55 17.14 0.26
CA SER A 101 -3.52 18.09 -0.17
C SER A 101 -2.12 17.45 -0.22
N ALA A 102 -1.79 16.57 0.74
CA ALA A 102 -0.51 15.86 0.73
C ALA A 102 -0.40 14.89 -0.46
N LEU A 103 -1.48 14.16 -0.80
CA LEU A 103 -1.52 13.30 -1.97
C LEU A 103 -1.38 14.08 -3.29
N GLU A 104 -1.97 15.27 -3.38
CA GLU A 104 -1.78 16.17 -4.52
C GLU A 104 -0.33 16.64 -4.64
N GLN A 105 0.31 17.00 -3.52
CA GLN A 105 1.71 17.42 -3.46
C GLN A 105 2.70 16.29 -3.81
N ILE A 106 2.38 15.05 -3.47
CA ILE A 106 3.15 13.86 -3.89
C ILE A 106 3.20 13.77 -5.43
N GLY A 107 2.17 14.24 -6.13
CA GLY A 107 2.16 14.37 -7.59
C GLY A 107 2.14 13.03 -8.35
N ARG A 108 1.82 11.92 -7.68
CA ARG A 108 1.69 10.58 -8.27
C ARG A 108 0.22 10.26 -8.50
N ARG A 109 -0.14 9.83 -9.72
CA ARG A 109 -1.53 9.48 -10.05
C ARG A 109 -1.89 8.05 -9.67
N ARG A 110 -0.90 7.16 -9.54
CA ARG A 110 -1.11 5.77 -9.13
C ARG A 110 -0.86 5.62 -7.65
N LEU A 111 -1.84 5.08 -6.95
CA LEU A 111 -1.77 4.84 -5.52
C LEU A 111 -1.90 3.34 -5.28
N VAL A 112 -0.85 2.75 -4.73
CA VAL A 112 -0.87 1.41 -4.17
C VAL A 112 -1.42 1.50 -2.76
N VAL A 113 -2.55 0.84 -2.50
CA VAL A 113 -3.26 0.90 -1.22
C VAL A 113 -3.14 -0.44 -0.50
N ALA A 114 -2.79 -0.38 0.78
CA ALA A 114 -2.72 -1.50 1.70
C ALA A 114 -3.13 -1.07 3.12
N GLY A 115 -3.45 -2.03 3.99
CA GLY A 115 -3.73 -1.79 5.40
C GLY A 115 -5.13 -2.20 5.88
N ALA A 116 -5.69 -1.49 6.84
CA ALA A 116 -6.90 -1.88 7.54
C ALA A 116 -7.91 -0.73 7.74
N GLU A 117 -9.17 -1.00 8.07
CA GLU A 117 -9.83 -2.29 7.84
C GLU A 117 -10.31 -2.40 6.39
N THR A 118 -10.17 -3.58 5.78
CA THR A 118 -10.53 -3.86 4.37
C THR A 118 -11.90 -3.31 3.99
N ASP A 119 -12.89 -3.49 4.87
CA ASP A 119 -14.30 -3.16 4.68
C ASP A 119 -14.74 -1.83 5.32
N VAL A 120 -13.82 -1.10 5.98
CA VAL A 120 -14.10 0.20 6.61
C VAL A 120 -13.20 1.29 6.02
N CYS A 121 -12.02 1.51 6.60
CA CYS A 121 -11.13 2.61 6.23
C CYS A 121 -10.51 2.42 4.85
N VAL A 122 -10.10 1.20 4.49
CA VAL A 122 -9.57 0.88 3.16
C VAL A 122 -10.67 1.08 2.12
N LEU A 123 -11.84 0.44 2.29
CA LEU A 123 -12.98 0.57 1.37
C LEU A 123 -13.35 2.03 1.11
N GLN A 124 -13.59 2.81 2.17
CA GLN A 124 -14.00 4.21 2.01
C GLN A 124 -12.91 5.07 1.37
N SER A 125 -11.64 4.84 1.74
CA SER A 125 -10.52 5.56 1.15
C SER A 125 -10.35 5.24 -0.34
N VAL A 126 -10.41 3.96 -0.72
CA VAL A 126 -10.29 3.55 -2.13
C VAL A 126 -11.40 4.15 -2.99
N LEU A 127 -12.65 4.10 -2.53
CA LEU A 127 -13.77 4.72 -3.24
C LEU A 127 -13.61 6.25 -3.38
N GLY A 128 -13.15 6.91 -2.31
CA GLY A 128 -12.86 8.35 -2.32
C GLY A 128 -11.74 8.71 -3.29
N LEU A 129 -10.62 7.98 -3.25
CA LEU A 129 -9.46 8.18 -4.12
C LEU A 129 -9.81 8.00 -5.59
N ILE A 130 -10.59 6.96 -5.92
CA ILE A 130 -11.12 6.77 -7.28
C ILE A 130 -12.01 7.94 -7.69
N GLY A 131 -12.88 8.42 -6.78
CA GLY A 131 -13.72 9.59 -7.01
C GLY A 131 -12.94 10.88 -7.29
N LEU A 132 -11.73 11.01 -6.72
CA LEU A 132 -10.78 12.09 -6.99
C LEU A 132 -9.95 11.87 -8.28
N GLY A 133 -10.12 10.74 -8.97
CA GLY A 133 -9.46 10.44 -10.25
C GLY A 133 -8.10 9.75 -10.15
N TYR A 134 -7.72 9.24 -8.97
CA TYR A 134 -6.52 8.40 -8.83
C TYR A 134 -6.73 7.00 -9.44
N GLU A 135 -5.66 6.45 -10.01
CA GLU A 135 -5.58 5.04 -10.39
C GLU A 135 -5.17 4.23 -9.15
N VAL A 136 -6.11 3.48 -8.55
CA VAL A 136 -5.85 2.78 -7.29
C VAL A 136 -5.54 1.30 -7.54
N PHE A 137 -4.35 0.87 -7.14
CA PHE A 137 -3.94 -0.53 -7.08
C PHE A 137 -4.20 -1.05 -5.67
N LEU A 138 -5.18 -1.94 -5.52
CA LEU A 138 -5.52 -2.53 -4.23
C LEU A 138 -4.64 -3.77 -4.02
N LEU A 139 -3.74 -3.75 -3.03
CA LEU A 139 -2.95 -4.92 -2.65
C LEU A 139 -3.80 -5.87 -1.80
N GLU A 140 -4.49 -6.78 -2.45
CA GLU A 140 -5.48 -7.66 -1.81
C GLU A 140 -4.86 -8.66 -0.82
N ASP A 141 -3.57 -8.94 -0.95
CA ASP A 141 -2.79 -9.73 0.00
C ASP A 141 -2.13 -8.90 1.12
N CYS A 142 -2.41 -7.60 1.14
CA CYS A 142 -1.91 -6.64 2.14
C CYS A 142 -3.04 -5.82 2.79
N VAL A 143 -4.30 -6.21 2.58
CA VAL A 143 -5.46 -5.64 3.29
C VAL A 143 -6.01 -6.65 4.28
N PHE A 144 -6.41 -6.18 5.44
CA PHE A 144 -6.91 -7.04 6.51
C PHE A 144 -8.03 -6.36 7.30
N SER A 145 -8.81 -7.17 8.02
CA SER A 145 -9.94 -6.73 8.82
C SER A 145 -10.19 -7.69 9.98
N SER A 146 -10.90 -7.22 11.00
CA SER A 146 -11.52 -8.09 11.99
C SER A 146 -12.72 -8.88 11.44
N GLU A 147 -13.32 -8.42 10.34
CA GLU A 147 -14.39 -9.10 9.62
C GLU A 147 -13.85 -10.32 8.84
N PRO A 148 -14.32 -11.55 9.10
CA PRO A 148 -13.91 -12.73 8.35
C PRO A 148 -14.38 -12.73 6.88
N HIS A 149 -15.49 -12.05 6.56
CA HIS A 149 -16.09 -12.04 5.22
C HIS A 149 -15.86 -10.71 4.48
N THR A 150 -14.62 -10.46 4.07
CA THR A 150 -14.23 -9.20 3.37
C THR A 150 -14.50 -9.19 1.86
N ASP A 151 -14.88 -10.32 1.26
CA ASP A 151 -15.15 -10.45 -0.18
C ASP A 151 -16.12 -9.39 -0.76
N PRO A 152 -17.22 -9.01 -0.07
CA PRO A 152 -18.11 -7.96 -0.57
C PRO A 152 -17.42 -6.59 -0.66
N ALA A 153 -16.54 -6.26 0.29
CA ALA A 153 -15.79 -5.01 0.27
C ALA A 153 -14.77 -4.98 -0.87
N VAL A 154 -14.01 -6.05 -1.05
CA VAL A 154 -13.08 -6.20 -2.18
C VAL A 154 -13.83 -6.11 -3.52
N THR A 155 -14.93 -6.85 -3.66
CA THR A 155 -15.78 -6.82 -4.86
C THR A 155 -16.32 -5.42 -5.14
N ARG A 156 -16.71 -4.69 -4.10
CA ARG A 156 -17.18 -3.30 -4.22
C ARG A 156 -16.08 -2.36 -4.68
N MET A 157 -14.86 -2.45 -4.14
CA MET A 157 -13.71 -1.65 -4.59
C MET A 157 -13.37 -1.94 -6.06
N ARG A 158 -13.29 -3.21 -6.44
CA ARG A 158 -13.06 -3.63 -7.83
C ARG A 158 -14.12 -3.07 -8.79
N SER A 159 -15.39 -3.20 -8.41
CA SER A 159 -16.52 -2.71 -9.22
C SER A 159 -16.52 -1.19 -9.39
N ALA A 160 -15.93 -0.46 -8.44
CA ALA A 160 -15.74 0.98 -8.53
C ALA A 160 -14.54 1.38 -9.41
N GLY A 161 -13.66 0.44 -9.77
CA GLY A 161 -12.50 0.69 -10.63
C GLY A 161 -11.14 0.49 -9.98
N ALA A 162 -11.08 -0.01 -8.73
CA ALA A 162 -9.81 -0.42 -8.14
C ALA A 162 -9.20 -1.57 -8.96
N ILE A 163 -7.89 -1.50 -9.19
CA ILE A 163 -7.12 -2.50 -9.93
C ILE A 163 -6.68 -3.57 -8.92
N PRO A 164 -7.14 -4.83 -9.03
CA PRO A 164 -6.66 -5.93 -8.21
C PRO A 164 -5.16 -6.10 -8.39
N CYS A 165 -4.42 -6.17 -7.28
CA CYS A 165 -2.99 -6.36 -7.29
C CYS A 165 -2.58 -7.20 -6.08
N THR A 166 -1.47 -7.91 -6.19
CA THR A 166 -0.79 -8.54 -5.05
C THR A 166 0.59 -7.93 -4.89
N TYR A 167 1.20 -8.08 -3.71
CA TYR A 167 2.58 -7.62 -3.49
C TYR A 167 3.53 -8.15 -4.57
N LYS A 168 3.41 -9.44 -4.93
CA LYS A 168 4.23 -10.05 -5.99
C LYS A 168 4.00 -9.40 -7.35
N MET A 169 2.74 -9.14 -7.73
CA MET A 169 2.42 -8.46 -8.98
C MET A 169 3.07 -7.07 -9.00
N LEU A 170 2.85 -6.28 -7.95
CA LEU A 170 3.42 -4.93 -7.81
C LEU A 170 4.95 -4.94 -7.94
N PHE A 171 5.64 -5.84 -7.21
CA PHE A 171 7.10 -5.92 -7.26
C PHE A 171 7.61 -6.10 -8.69
N TYR A 172 7.04 -7.06 -9.44
CA TYR A 172 7.48 -7.32 -10.81
C TYR A 172 7.02 -6.24 -11.81
N GLU A 173 5.88 -5.59 -11.59
CA GLU A 173 5.47 -4.42 -12.38
C GLU A 173 6.42 -3.22 -12.19
N LEU A 174 6.95 -3.03 -10.99
CA LEU A 174 7.95 -1.99 -10.70
C LEU A 174 9.33 -2.36 -11.25
N LEU A 175 9.72 -3.62 -11.16
CA LEU A 175 11.03 -4.11 -11.60
C LEU A 175 11.21 -4.04 -13.12
N GLN A 176 10.19 -4.47 -13.89
CA GLN A 176 10.10 -4.40 -15.37
C GLN A 176 11.15 -5.15 -16.20
N THR A 177 12.20 -5.67 -15.57
CA THR A 177 13.32 -6.34 -16.26
C THR A 177 13.93 -7.42 -15.36
N ASP A 178 14.53 -8.44 -15.97
CA ASP A 178 15.36 -9.45 -15.30
C ASP A 178 16.87 -9.17 -15.44
N ASP A 179 17.24 -8.04 -16.06
CA ASP A 179 18.63 -7.59 -16.17
C ASP A 179 19.23 -7.34 -14.77
N PRO A 180 20.25 -8.11 -14.33
CA PRO A 180 20.83 -7.99 -13.00
C PRO A 180 21.63 -6.69 -12.80
N LEU A 181 21.95 -5.95 -13.87
CA LEU A 181 22.58 -4.64 -13.78
C LEU A 181 21.56 -3.53 -13.55
N ALA A 182 20.29 -3.76 -13.90
CA ALA A 182 19.23 -2.84 -13.57
C ALA A 182 19.01 -2.85 -12.05
N TRP A 183 19.03 -1.66 -11.44
CA TRP A 183 18.79 -1.47 -10.00
C TRP A 183 19.80 -2.14 -9.05
N GLN A 184 21.01 -2.49 -9.50
CA GLN A 184 21.98 -3.24 -8.70
C GLN A 184 22.26 -2.58 -7.33
N ASP A 185 22.47 -1.26 -7.30
CA ASP A 185 22.75 -0.52 -6.07
C ASP A 185 21.53 -0.51 -5.13
N GLN A 186 20.33 -0.29 -5.68
CA GLN A 186 19.09 -0.28 -4.93
C GLN A 186 18.79 -1.67 -4.35
N GLN A 187 19.01 -2.74 -5.12
CA GLN A 187 18.86 -4.12 -4.68
C GLN A 187 19.81 -4.45 -3.53
N ALA A 188 21.08 -4.02 -3.62
CA ALA A 188 22.05 -4.23 -2.57
C ALA A 188 21.61 -3.56 -1.25
N ARG A 189 21.10 -2.32 -1.32
CA ARG A 189 20.52 -1.62 -0.16
C ARG A 189 19.30 -2.37 0.39
N ALA A 190 18.35 -2.74 -0.47
CA ALA A 190 17.16 -3.47 -0.04
C ALA A 190 17.51 -4.79 0.67
N THR A 191 18.52 -5.52 0.17
CA THR A 191 19.02 -6.76 0.79
C THR A 191 19.58 -6.53 2.19
N LEU A 192 20.36 -5.46 2.40
CA LEU A 192 20.84 -5.06 3.74
C LEU A 192 19.69 -4.71 4.69
N HIS A 193 18.58 -4.20 4.13
CA HIS A 193 17.37 -3.89 4.88
C HIS A 193 16.44 -5.11 5.07
N GLY A 194 16.87 -6.32 4.69
CA GLY A 194 16.13 -7.57 4.92
C GLY A 194 15.14 -7.91 3.80
N PHE A 195 15.39 -7.43 2.58
CA PHE A 195 14.59 -7.83 1.43
C PHE A 195 14.61 -9.35 1.23
N VAL A 196 13.44 -9.92 0.97
CA VAL A 196 13.27 -11.28 0.46
C VAL A 196 12.40 -11.26 -0.79
N ALA A 197 12.68 -12.18 -1.72
CA ALA A 197 11.90 -12.29 -2.94
C ALA A 197 10.42 -12.60 -2.63
N PRO A 198 9.46 -12.13 -3.44
CA PRO A 198 8.04 -12.40 -3.21
C PRO A 198 7.70 -13.89 -3.09
N GLU A 199 8.46 -14.76 -3.77
CA GLU A 199 8.34 -16.23 -3.73
C GLU A 199 8.69 -16.83 -2.37
N SER A 200 9.46 -16.13 -1.55
CA SER A 200 9.91 -16.59 -0.23
C SER A 200 8.99 -16.14 0.90
N LEU A 201 7.96 -15.36 0.60
CA LEU A 201 7.02 -14.89 1.61
C LEU A 201 6.08 -15.99 2.10
N PRO A 202 5.65 -15.94 3.38
CA PRO A 202 4.69 -16.91 3.91
C PRO A 202 3.41 -16.97 3.05
N PRO A 203 2.86 -18.17 2.80
CA PRO A 203 1.60 -18.29 2.09
C PRO A 203 0.48 -17.61 2.88
N LEU A 204 -0.49 -17.02 2.20
CA LEU A 204 -1.75 -16.67 2.85
C LEU A 204 -2.48 -17.96 3.22
N THR A 205 -3.08 -17.99 4.40
CA THR A 205 -4.02 -19.05 4.75
C THR A 205 -5.30 -18.81 3.95
N VAL A 206 -5.64 -19.75 3.06
CA VAL A 206 -6.85 -19.72 2.22
C VAL A 206 -7.99 -20.43 2.93
#